data_AF-A0AA89BYJ3-F1
#
_entry.id   AF-A0AA89BYJ3-F1
#
_cell.length_a   1.000
_cell.length_b   1.000
_cell.length_c   1.000
_cell.angle_alpha   90.00
_cell.angle_beta   90.00
_cell.angle_gamma   90.00
#
_symmetry.space_group_name_H-M   'P 1'
#
loop_
_entity.id
_entity.type
_entity.pdbx_description
1 polymer ?
#
loop_
_entity_poly.entity_id
_entity_poly.type
_entity_poly.pdbx_seq_one_letter_code
_entity_poly.pdbx_strand_id
1 'polypeptide(L)'
;MWIKAINRENFTPNEHTCICSEHFEGGWHWYEREDANYAPTIFNYKETAVDPKRQERATRRNLQQEFEEMAKKEKEYEDKSKTFSLMSHSYCKNEEEEYMSDDQDTCSMPSSYHHDHDDVDMGTSFSNTGTQCDPDRLLIENQRLSLELKTVKAELLRHKWSVGRLKNPLEQKYPDKNIIALNPLRIVAAEVRSKRTIPSLNWPLQ
;
A
#
# COMPACT_ATOMS: atom_id res chain seq x y z
N MET A 1 36.41 -20.34 0.51
CA MET A 1 35.07 -19.73 0.34
C MET A 1 35.12 -18.20 0.42
N TRP A 2 35.90 -17.61 1.32
CA TRP A 2 36.04 -16.16 1.51
C TRP A 2 36.39 -15.37 0.24
N ILE A 3 37.43 -15.78 -0.50
CA ILE A 3 37.85 -15.10 -1.75
C ILE A 3 36.73 -15.11 -2.80
N LYS A 4 36.02 -16.23 -2.93
CA LYS A 4 34.85 -16.36 -3.82
C LYS A 4 33.70 -15.47 -3.37
N ALA A 5 33.51 -15.31 -2.07
CA ALA A 5 32.45 -14.47 -1.52
C ALA A 5 32.66 -12.98 -1.80
N ILE A 6 33.92 -12.52 -1.78
CA ILE A 6 34.30 -11.12 -2.06
C ILE A 6 34.11 -10.76 -3.55
N ASN A 7 34.19 -11.75 -4.44
CA ASN A 7 33.92 -11.60 -5.88
C ASN A 7 34.65 -10.41 -6.54
N ARG A 8 35.92 -10.21 -6.20
CA ARG A 8 36.80 -9.23 -6.86
C ARG A 8 37.74 -9.94 -7.82
N GLU A 9 37.86 -9.40 -9.03
CA GLU A 9 38.78 -9.91 -10.05
C GLU A 9 40.24 -9.72 -9.61
N ASN A 10 41.07 -10.74 -9.79
CA ASN A 10 42.49 -10.75 -9.42
C ASN A 10 42.78 -10.36 -7.96
N PHE A 11 41.84 -10.63 -7.04
CA PHE A 11 42.02 -10.31 -5.63
C PHE A 11 42.83 -11.38 -4.91
N THR A 12 43.99 -10.98 -4.39
CA THR A 12 44.82 -11.75 -3.47
C THR A 12 44.89 -11.04 -2.11
N PRO A 13 44.35 -11.63 -1.03
CA PRO A 13 44.39 -11.02 0.29
C PRO A 13 45.84 -10.85 0.79
N ASN A 14 46.07 -9.82 1.59
CA ASN A 14 47.35 -9.48 2.23
C ASN A 14 47.11 -9.24 3.74
N GLU A 15 48.15 -9.00 4.52
CA GLU A 15 48.08 -8.69 5.96
C GLU A 15 47.17 -7.51 6.30
N HIS A 16 46.95 -6.60 5.36
CA HIS A 16 46.07 -5.44 5.53
C HIS A 16 44.66 -5.64 4.98
N THR A 17 44.34 -6.81 4.42
CA THR A 17 42.98 -7.05 3.92
C THR A 17 42.08 -7.49 5.06
N CYS A 18 41.24 -6.56 5.49
CA CYS A 18 40.22 -6.77 6.51
C CYS A 18 38.81 -6.63 5.89
N ILE A 19 37.84 -7.30 6.52
CA ILE A 19 36.42 -7.25 6.13
C ILE A 19 35.66 -6.70 7.32
N CYS A 20 34.78 -5.73 7.07
CA CYS A 20 33.92 -5.16 8.10
C CYS A 20 32.88 -6.20 8.57
N SER A 21 32.50 -6.11 9.85
CA SER A 21 31.46 -6.97 10.44
C SER A 21 30.12 -6.91 9.71
N GLU A 22 29.80 -5.79 9.05
CA GLU A 22 28.57 -5.59 8.27
C GLU A 22 28.36 -6.65 7.17
N HIS A 23 29.44 -7.29 6.69
CA HIS A 23 29.35 -8.33 5.67
C HIS A 23 28.94 -9.71 6.23
N PHE A 24 28.73 -9.81 7.54
CA PHE A 24 28.33 -11.00 8.25
C PHE A 24 26.95 -10.84 8.91
N GLU A 25 26.22 -11.94 9.03
CA GLU A 25 24.91 -11.96 9.66
C GLU A 25 25.03 -11.53 11.13
N GLY A 26 24.27 -10.51 11.55
CA GLY A 26 24.33 -9.99 12.92
C GLY A 26 25.66 -9.31 13.30
N GLY A 27 26.56 -9.04 12.36
CA GLY A 27 27.81 -8.33 12.63
C GLY A 27 28.90 -9.16 13.30
N TRP A 28 28.79 -10.49 13.30
CA TRP A 28 29.76 -11.40 13.91
C TRP A 28 30.13 -12.51 12.93
N HIS A 29 31.35 -13.04 12.99
CA HIS A 29 31.75 -14.19 12.17
C HIS A 29 32.11 -15.39 13.04
N TRP A 30 31.84 -16.59 12.55
CA TRP A 30 32.20 -17.82 13.24
C TRP A 30 33.48 -18.45 12.66
N TYR A 31 34.15 -19.30 13.43
CA TYR A 31 35.41 -19.93 13.01
C TYR A 31 35.22 -21.32 12.39
N GLU A 32 34.10 -21.99 12.69
CA GLU A 32 33.80 -23.32 12.16
C GLU A 32 33.27 -23.23 10.74
N ARG A 33 33.69 -24.15 9.86
CA ARG A 33 33.40 -24.09 8.42
C ARG A 33 31.92 -24.39 8.11
N GLU A 34 31.28 -25.13 8.99
CA GLU A 34 29.91 -25.61 8.88
C GLU A 34 28.88 -24.52 9.20
N ASP A 35 29.32 -23.43 9.83
CA ASP A 35 28.45 -22.32 10.21
C ASP A 35 28.12 -21.44 8.98
N ALA A 36 26.86 -21.04 8.89
CA ALA A 36 26.36 -20.14 7.85
C ALA A 36 27.13 -18.82 7.79
N ASN A 37 27.66 -18.37 8.93
CA ASN A 37 28.37 -17.12 9.12
C ASN A 37 29.91 -17.29 9.13
N TYR A 38 30.41 -18.44 8.66
CA TYR A 38 31.83 -18.69 8.47
C TYR A 38 32.47 -17.78 7.42
N ALA A 39 31.71 -17.37 6.40
CA ALA A 39 32.19 -16.51 5.32
C ALA A 39 31.23 -15.34 5.11
N PRO A 40 31.71 -14.17 4.65
CA PRO A 40 30.83 -13.02 4.47
C PRO A 40 29.80 -13.30 3.37
N THR A 41 28.52 -13.16 3.69
CA THR A 41 27.40 -13.43 2.77
C THR A 41 26.77 -12.16 2.23
N ILE A 42 26.90 -11.04 2.95
CA ILE A 42 26.19 -9.79 2.69
C ILE A 42 27.09 -8.84 1.88
N PHE A 43 26.91 -8.81 0.57
CA PHE A 43 27.58 -7.87 -0.32
C PHE A 43 26.58 -7.15 -1.24
N ASN A 44 26.53 -5.82 -1.13
CA ASN A 44 25.55 -4.98 -1.84
C ASN A 44 25.69 -5.03 -3.38
N TYR A 45 26.87 -5.37 -3.90
CA TYR A 45 27.06 -5.47 -5.35
C TYR A 45 26.34 -6.68 -5.99
N LYS A 46 25.82 -7.62 -5.19
CA LYS A 46 25.02 -8.77 -5.66
C LYS A 46 23.54 -8.45 -5.82
N GLU A 47 23.06 -7.32 -5.28
CA GLU A 47 21.80 -6.74 -5.72
C GLU A 47 22.02 -6.23 -7.14
N THR A 48 21.79 -7.10 -8.12
CA THR A 48 21.64 -6.66 -9.49
C THR A 48 20.53 -5.64 -9.48
N ALA A 49 20.84 -4.38 -9.76
CA ALA A 49 19.85 -3.35 -10.02
C ALA A 49 18.94 -3.91 -11.12
N VAL A 50 17.76 -4.41 -10.73
CA VAL A 50 16.76 -4.83 -11.69
C VAL A 50 16.45 -3.58 -12.48
N ASP A 51 16.62 -3.63 -13.81
CA ASP A 51 16.32 -2.50 -14.68
C ASP A 51 14.95 -1.96 -14.30
N PRO A 52 14.83 -0.71 -13.81
CA PRO A 52 13.58 -0.17 -13.29
C PRO A 52 12.49 -0.22 -14.36
N LYS A 53 12.85 -0.11 -15.64
CA LYS A 53 11.90 -0.24 -16.77
C LYS A 53 11.39 -1.68 -16.94
N ARG A 54 12.18 -2.68 -16.56
CA ARG A 54 11.75 -4.09 -16.57
C ARG A 54 10.79 -4.35 -15.42
N GLN A 55 11.08 -3.80 -14.24
CA GLN A 55 10.22 -3.94 -13.07
C GLN A 55 8.87 -3.24 -13.29
N GLU A 56 8.87 -2.01 -13.81
CA GLU A 56 7.65 -1.26 -14.13
C GLU A 56 6.76 -2.00 -15.16
N ARG A 57 7.38 -2.60 -16.19
CA ARG A 57 6.62 -3.41 -17.15
C ARG A 57 6.00 -4.65 -16.52
N ALA A 58 6.68 -5.29 -15.57
CA ALA A 58 6.17 -6.45 -14.86
C ALA A 58 5.01 -6.06 -13.94
N THR A 59 5.16 -5.00 -13.15
CA THR A 59 4.12 -4.53 -12.23
C THR A 59 2.86 -4.08 -12.99
N ARG A 60 3.02 -3.38 -14.12
CA ARG A 60 1.88 -2.97 -14.95
C ARG A 60 1.10 -4.17 -15.51
N ARG A 61 1.79 -5.23 -15.95
CA ARG A 61 1.13 -6.45 -16.44
C ARG A 61 0.38 -7.18 -15.33
N ASN A 62 0.99 -7.27 -14.15
CA ASN A 62 0.36 -7.91 -13.00
C ASN A 62 -0.92 -7.18 -12.59
N LEU A 63 -0.87 -5.84 -12.47
CA LEU A 63 -2.05 -5.03 -12.17
C LEU A 63 -3.15 -5.21 -13.21
N GLN A 64 -2.80 -5.24 -14.50
CA GLN A 64 -3.78 -5.44 -15.56
C GLN A 64 -4.44 -6.84 -15.48
N GLN A 65 -3.67 -7.89 -15.17
CA GLN A 65 -4.23 -9.21 -14.94
C GLN A 65 -5.16 -9.25 -13.74
N GLU A 66 -4.81 -8.58 -12.63
CA GLU A 66 -5.67 -8.49 -11.45
C GLU A 66 -7.01 -7.81 -11.77
N PHE A 67 -7.00 -6.72 -12.54
CA PHE A 67 -8.23 -6.05 -12.97
C PHE A 67 -9.09 -6.94 -13.88
N GLU A 68 -8.47 -7.63 -14.85
CA GLU A 68 -9.18 -8.55 -15.74
C GLU A 68 -9.77 -9.74 -14.97
N GLU A 69 -9.05 -10.28 -13.99
CA GLU A 69 -9.51 -11.36 -13.14
C GLU A 69 -10.69 -10.94 -12.26
N MET A 70 -10.63 -9.75 -11.66
CA MET A 70 -11.75 -9.21 -10.87
C MET A 70 -12.99 -8.98 -11.73
N ALA A 71 -12.84 -8.39 -12.92
CA ALA A 71 -13.96 -8.17 -13.84
C ALA A 71 -14.59 -9.51 -14.29
N LYS A 72 -13.78 -10.53 -14.54
CA LYS A 72 -14.27 -11.87 -14.88
C LYS A 72 -15.05 -12.49 -13.71
N LYS A 73 -14.54 -12.36 -12.49
CA LYS A 73 -15.18 -12.89 -11.29
C LYS A 73 -16.51 -12.20 -10.98
N GLU A 74 -16.58 -10.88 -11.19
CA GLU A 74 -17.81 -10.11 -11.05
C GLU A 74 -18.86 -10.56 -12.06
N LYS A 75 -18.48 -10.70 -13.33
CA LYS A 75 -19.37 -11.24 -14.37
C LYS A 75 -19.88 -12.64 -14.03
N GLU A 76 -18.99 -13.52 -13.57
CA GLU A 76 -19.38 -14.88 -13.16
C GLU A 76 -20.36 -14.87 -11.98
N TYR A 77 -20.20 -13.95 -11.03
CA TYR A 77 -21.14 -13.77 -9.93
C TYR A 77 -22.51 -13.28 -10.42
N GLU A 78 -22.52 -12.33 -11.34
CA GLU A 78 -23.74 -11.80 -11.96
C GLU A 78 -24.48 -12.91 -12.74
N ASP A 79 -23.78 -13.71 -13.53
CA ASP A 79 -24.35 -14.82 -14.28
C ASP A 79 -24.94 -15.90 -13.34
N LYS A 80 -24.27 -16.20 -12.22
CA LYS A 80 -24.79 -17.08 -11.17
C LYS A 80 -26.03 -16.51 -10.49
N SER A 81 -26.07 -15.20 -10.25
CA SER A 81 -27.23 -14.52 -9.67
C SER A 81 -28.43 -14.54 -10.62
N LYS A 82 -28.23 -14.25 -11.91
CA LYS A 82 -29.27 -14.31 -12.94
C LYS A 82 -29.83 -15.71 -13.10
N THR A 83 -28.96 -16.73 -13.19
CA THR A 83 -29.40 -18.13 -13.31
C THR A 83 -30.15 -18.61 -12.08
N PHE A 84 -29.74 -18.20 -10.88
CA PHE A 84 -30.51 -18.47 -9.66
C PHE A 84 -31.89 -17.80 -9.70
N SER A 85 -31.97 -16.51 -10.07
CA SER A 85 -33.23 -15.77 -10.19
C SER A 85 -34.18 -16.40 -11.23
N LEU A 86 -33.68 -16.76 -12.41
CA LEU A 86 -34.42 -17.48 -13.45
C LEU A 86 -34.96 -18.82 -12.95
N MET A 87 -34.15 -19.59 -12.23
CA MET A 87 -34.58 -20.87 -11.66
C MET A 87 -35.68 -20.67 -10.59
N SER A 88 -35.52 -19.67 -9.72
CA SER A 88 -36.47 -19.37 -8.63
C SER A 88 -37.81 -18.81 -9.11
N HIS A 89 -37.85 -18.14 -10.25
CA HIS A 89 -39.07 -17.58 -10.85
C HIS A 89 -39.59 -18.39 -12.05
N SER A 90 -39.18 -19.65 -12.19
CA SER A 90 -39.61 -20.53 -13.30
C SER A 90 -41.13 -20.76 -13.42
N TYR A 91 -41.91 -20.44 -12.38
CA TYR A 91 -43.37 -20.50 -12.38
C TYR A 91 -44.06 -19.16 -12.66
N CYS A 92 -43.32 -18.05 -12.72
CA CYS A 92 -43.85 -16.74 -13.12
C CYS A 92 -43.92 -16.72 -14.65
N LYS A 93 -45.07 -17.10 -15.22
CA LYS A 93 -45.35 -16.86 -16.64
C LYS A 93 -45.51 -15.36 -16.85
N ASN A 94 -44.65 -14.76 -17.67
CA ASN A 94 -44.95 -13.47 -18.27
C ASN A 94 -46.02 -13.73 -19.33
N GLU A 95 -47.19 -13.13 -19.20
CA GLU A 95 -48.31 -13.24 -20.16
C GLU A 95 -48.02 -12.56 -21.51
N GLU A 96 -46.78 -12.10 -21.74
CA GLU A 96 -46.37 -11.34 -22.92
C GLU A 96 -45.65 -12.17 -24.00
N GLU A 97 -45.45 -13.48 -23.81
CA GLU A 97 -44.84 -14.36 -24.84
C GLU A 97 -45.85 -15.06 -25.77
N GLU A 98 -47.09 -14.59 -25.84
CA GLU A 98 -48.09 -15.10 -26.79
C GLU A 98 -48.36 -14.09 -27.93
N TYR A 99 -47.30 -13.64 -28.62
CA TYR A 99 -47.46 -12.91 -29.88
C TYR A 99 -46.22 -13.12 -30.76
N MET A 100 -46.12 -14.29 -31.40
CA MET A 100 -45.53 -14.50 -32.73
C MET A 100 -45.60 -16.00 -33.09
N SER A 101 -46.79 -16.50 -33.39
CA SER A 101 -46.96 -17.65 -34.28
C SER A 101 -48.36 -17.59 -34.88
N ASP A 102 -48.40 -17.11 -36.13
CA ASP A 102 -49.51 -17.28 -37.06
C ASP A 102 -49.96 -18.75 -37.08
N ASP A 103 -51.26 -18.99 -36.85
CA ASP A 103 -52.09 -19.74 -37.79
C ASP A 103 -53.58 -19.58 -37.43
N GLN A 104 -54.37 -19.32 -38.48
CA GLN A 104 -55.82 -19.13 -38.45
C GLN A 104 -56.54 -20.40 -37.95
N ASP A 105 -57.54 -20.23 -37.08
CA ASP A 105 -58.86 -20.79 -37.39
C ASP A 105 -59.99 -20.15 -36.58
N THR A 106 -61.07 -19.85 -37.30
CA THR A 106 -62.26 -19.15 -36.83
C THR A 106 -63.21 -20.05 -36.04
N CYS A 107 -63.72 -19.58 -34.91
CA CYS A 107 -65.07 -19.92 -34.43
C CYS A 107 -65.65 -18.72 -33.65
N SER A 108 -66.71 -18.13 -34.17
CA SER A 108 -67.46 -17.05 -33.54
C SER A 108 -68.47 -17.57 -32.51
N MET A 109 -68.79 -16.68 -31.54
CA MET A 109 -70.02 -16.55 -30.72
C MET A 109 -69.88 -16.86 -29.21
N PRO A 110 -70.71 -16.26 -28.33
CA PRO A 110 -70.83 -14.81 -28.08
C PRO A 110 -70.89 -14.45 -26.56
N SER A 111 -70.71 -13.17 -26.27
CA SER A 111 -71.23 -12.38 -25.13
C SER A 111 -71.95 -13.11 -23.98
N SER A 112 -71.37 -13.06 -22.77
CA SER A 112 -72.14 -12.96 -21.51
C SER A 112 -71.28 -12.53 -20.32
N TYR A 113 -71.49 -11.28 -19.87
CA TYR A 113 -71.43 -10.81 -18.47
C TYR A 113 -70.35 -11.38 -17.53
N HIS A 114 -69.36 -10.55 -17.19
CA HIS A 114 -69.16 -10.18 -15.78
C HIS A 114 -68.61 -8.76 -15.70
N HIS A 115 -69.49 -7.86 -15.26
CA HIS A 115 -69.17 -6.53 -14.80
C HIS A 115 -68.96 -6.64 -13.31
N ASP A 116 -67.78 -6.32 -12.81
CA ASP A 116 -67.60 -5.81 -11.45
C ASP A 116 -66.39 -4.87 -11.49
N HIS A 117 -66.70 -3.58 -11.36
CA HIS A 117 -65.74 -2.51 -11.12
C HIS A 117 -65.00 -2.75 -9.80
N ASP A 118 -63.70 -2.50 -9.79
CA ASP A 118 -63.00 -2.07 -8.57
C ASP A 118 -61.97 -0.99 -8.95
N ASP A 119 -62.49 0.17 -9.38
CA ASP A 119 -61.71 1.40 -9.48
C ASP A 119 -61.54 1.95 -8.07
N VAL A 120 -60.52 1.46 -7.35
CA VAL A 120 -60.15 2.02 -6.05
C VAL A 120 -59.54 3.41 -6.28
N ASP A 121 -60.36 4.45 -6.13
CA ASP A 121 -59.91 5.84 -6.06
C ASP A 121 -59.04 6.00 -4.80
N MET A 122 -57.73 5.75 -4.94
CA MET A 122 -56.74 6.00 -3.90
C MET A 122 -56.57 7.51 -3.74
N GLY A 123 -57.47 8.11 -2.96
CA GLY A 123 -57.31 9.46 -2.44
C GLY A 123 -56.03 9.56 -1.62
N THR A 124 -54.91 9.85 -2.29
CA THR A 124 -53.65 10.19 -1.63
C THR A 124 -53.80 11.57 -1.00
N SER A 125 -54.34 11.61 0.20
CA SER A 125 -54.04 12.71 1.11
C SER A 125 -52.54 12.65 1.38
N PHE A 126 -51.79 13.61 0.85
CA PHE A 126 -50.36 13.77 1.14
C PHE A 126 -50.22 14.21 2.60
N SER A 127 -50.37 13.28 3.55
CA SER A 127 -49.86 13.47 4.89
C SER A 127 -48.35 13.46 4.76
N ASN A 128 -47.72 14.61 4.99
CA ASN A 128 -46.28 14.84 4.92
C ASN A 128 -45.55 14.18 6.11
N THR A 129 -45.91 12.94 6.44
CA THR A 129 -45.16 12.07 7.33
C THR A 129 -44.05 11.44 6.51
N GLY A 130 -43.08 12.26 6.12
CA GLY A 130 -41.84 11.80 5.55
C GLY A 130 -41.19 10.84 6.53
N THR A 131 -41.11 9.56 6.16
CA THR A 131 -40.34 8.57 6.90
C THR A 131 -38.91 9.09 6.90
N GLN A 132 -38.43 9.49 8.08
CA GLN A 132 -37.06 9.94 8.28
C GLN A 132 -36.16 8.72 8.02
N CYS A 133 -35.72 8.55 6.78
CA CYS A 133 -34.77 7.51 6.43
C CYS A 133 -33.51 7.73 7.28
N ASP A 134 -33.09 6.68 7.99
CA ASP A 134 -31.82 6.73 8.72
C ASP A 134 -30.70 7.15 7.77
N PRO A 135 -29.74 7.99 8.23
CA PRO A 135 -28.66 8.46 7.39
C PRO A 135 -27.89 7.27 6.82
N ASP A 136 -27.62 7.32 5.51
CA ASP A 136 -26.91 6.28 4.79
C ASP A 136 -25.60 5.92 5.52
N ARG A 137 -25.45 4.64 5.86
CA ARG A 137 -24.27 4.12 6.59
C ARG A 137 -22.97 4.50 5.89
N LEU A 138 -22.96 4.50 4.55
CA LEU A 138 -21.78 4.86 3.77
C LEU A 138 -21.48 6.37 3.88
N LEU A 139 -22.50 7.21 3.97
CA LEU A 139 -22.33 8.64 4.14
C LEU A 139 -21.75 8.96 5.53
N ILE A 140 -22.21 8.27 6.58
CA ILE A 140 -21.68 8.40 7.94
C ILE A 140 -20.21 8.00 7.98
N GLU A 141 -19.87 6.85 7.39
CA GLU A 141 -18.49 6.36 7.37
C GLU A 141 -17.56 7.27 6.56
N ASN A 142 -18.00 7.78 5.41
CA ASN A 142 -17.23 8.73 4.61
C ASN A 142 -16.95 10.04 5.38
N GLN A 143 -17.93 10.54 6.15
CA GLN A 143 -17.71 11.70 7.01
C GLN A 143 -16.71 11.40 8.12
N ARG A 144 -16.81 10.23 8.76
CA ARG A 144 -15.86 9.77 9.79
C ARG A 144 -14.43 9.70 9.24
N LEU A 145 -14.24 9.02 8.10
CA LEU A 145 -12.94 8.89 7.44
C LEU A 145 -12.37 10.24 6.99
N SER A 146 -13.24 11.14 6.52
CA SER A 146 -12.84 12.50 6.15
C SER A 146 -12.28 13.30 7.33
N LEU A 147 -12.82 13.09 8.53
CA LEU A 147 -12.31 13.71 9.75
C LEU A 147 -10.96 13.08 10.16
N GLU A 148 -10.84 11.76 10.12
CA GLU A 148 -9.58 11.05 10.41
C GLU A 148 -8.45 11.47 9.45
N LEU A 149 -8.74 11.62 8.16
CA LEU A 149 -7.74 12.11 7.21
C LEU A 149 -7.29 13.54 7.52
N LYS A 150 -8.19 14.40 8.00
CA LYS A 150 -7.84 15.77 8.39
C LYS A 150 -6.93 15.77 9.63
N THR A 151 -7.22 14.94 10.63
CA THR A 151 -6.40 14.86 11.85
C THR A 151 -5.01 14.31 11.56
N VAL A 152 -4.93 13.21 10.80
CA VAL A 152 -3.65 12.60 10.42
C VAL A 152 -2.81 13.55 9.56
N LYS A 153 -3.41 14.29 8.63
CA LYS A 153 -2.70 15.33 7.86
C LYS A 153 -2.16 16.44 8.75
N ALA A 154 -2.93 16.89 9.75
CA ALA A 154 -2.46 17.88 10.71
C ALA A 154 -1.30 17.34 11.56
N GLU A 155 -1.36 16.09 12.00
CA GLU A 155 -0.29 15.41 12.72
C GLU A 155 0.98 15.28 11.89
N LEU A 156 0.85 14.86 10.64
CA LEU A 156 1.96 14.77 9.72
C LEU A 156 2.60 16.15 9.50
N LEU A 157 1.82 17.23 9.40
CA LEU A 157 2.36 18.59 9.31
C LEU A 157 3.03 19.07 10.61
N ARG A 158 2.55 18.62 11.78
CA ARG A 158 3.22 18.87 13.07
C ARG A 158 4.56 18.16 13.17
N HIS A 159 4.60 16.89 12.75
CA HIS A 159 5.78 16.04 12.80
C HIS A 159 6.67 16.15 11.56
N LYS A 160 6.27 16.89 10.52
CA LYS A 160 7.13 17.20 9.37
C LYS A 160 8.20 18.18 9.83
N TRP A 161 9.41 17.68 9.96
CA TRP A 161 10.60 18.48 10.23
C TRP A 161 10.84 19.39 9.03
N SER A 162 10.52 20.67 9.17
CA SER A 162 10.91 21.69 8.20
C SER A 162 12.20 22.35 8.65
N VAL A 163 13.18 22.50 7.75
CA VAL A 163 14.48 23.14 7.98
C VAL A 163 14.34 24.52 8.66
N GLY A 164 13.22 25.23 8.45
CA GLY A 164 12.91 26.51 9.12
C GLY A 164 12.65 26.47 10.63
N ARG A 165 12.44 25.28 11.24
CA ARG A 165 12.33 25.13 12.71
C ARG A 165 13.69 24.98 13.39
N LEU A 166 14.75 24.71 12.63
CA LEU A 166 16.13 24.72 13.11
C LEU A 166 16.63 26.17 13.13
N LYS A 167 16.03 27.03 13.97
CA LYS A 167 16.72 28.27 14.35
C LYS A 167 17.87 27.85 15.25
N ASN A 168 19.09 27.98 14.73
CA ASN A 168 20.31 27.76 15.50
C ASN A 168 20.28 28.66 16.75
N PRO A 169 20.40 28.12 17.97
CA PRO A 169 20.45 28.92 19.21
C PRO A 169 21.62 29.93 19.25
N LEU A 170 22.56 29.85 18.30
CA LEU A 170 23.70 30.74 18.20
C LEU A 170 23.38 32.09 17.52
N GLU A 171 22.29 32.20 16.76
CA GLU A 171 21.91 33.48 16.14
C GLU A 171 21.26 34.47 17.13
N GLN A 172 20.76 34.01 18.28
CA GLN A 172 20.13 34.88 19.27
C GLN A 172 21.11 35.53 20.27
N LYS A 173 22.36 35.07 20.36
CA LYS A 173 23.30 35.57 21.38
C LYS A 173 24.27 36.66 20.91
N TYR A 174 24.50 36.84 19.62
CA TYR A 174 25.41 37.87 19.11
C TYR A 174 24.98 38.37 17.72
N PRO A 175 24.20 39.46 17.62
CA PRO A 175 23.75 39.98 16.32
C PRO A 175 24.89 40.62 15.50
N ASP A 176 26.00 41.02 16.14
CA ASP A 176 27.04 41.85 15.51
C ASP A 176 28.40 41.16 15.40
N LYS A 177 28.45 39.98 14.78
CA LYS A 177 29.72 39.49 14.26
C LYS A 177 29.53 39.06 12.82
N ASN A 178 30.15 39.81 11.90
CA ASN A 178 30.39 39.42 10.52
C ASN A 178 30.88 37.96 10.50
N ILE A 179 29.98 37.04 10.16
CA ILE A 179 30.32 35.64 9.98
C ILE A 179 31.02 35.57 8.62
N ILE A 180 32.34 35.68 8.65
CA ILE A 180 33.17 35.25 7.54
C ILE A 180 32.85 33.77 7.35
N ALA A 181 32.31 33.42 6.17
CA ALA A 181 31.99 32.06 5.80
C ALA A 181 33.24 31.17 5.93
N LEU A 182 33.35 30.46 7.05
CA LEU A 182 34.41 29.48 7.26
C LEU A 182 33.97 28.18 6.63
N ASN A 183 34.74 27.76 5.62
CA ASN A 183 34.64 26.47 4.94
C ASN A 183 34.48 25.31 5.95
N PRO A 184 33.66 24.29 5.63
CA PRO A 184 33.28 23.20 6.54
C PRO A 184 34.43 22.28 6.99
N LEU A 185 35.68 22.51 6.55
CA LEU A 185 36.83 21.67 6.88
C LEU A 185 37.51 21.98 8.23
N ARG A 186 37.00 22.92 9.03
CA ARG A 186 37.64 23.31 10.31
C ARG A 186 36.95 22.82 11.59
N ILE A 187 35.80 22.14 11.50
CA ILE A 187 35.03 21.73 12.70
C ILE A 187 35.67 20.53 13.42
N VAL A 188 36.55 19.75 12.77
CA VAL A 188 37.12 18.52 13.36
C VAL A 188 38.26 18.78 14.37
N ALA A 189 38.75 20.01 14.51
CA ALA A 189 39.93 20.28 15.36
C ALA A 189 39.63 20.63 16.83
N ALA A 190 38.37 20.87 17.22
CA ALA A 190 38.04 21.34 18.57
C ALA A 190 37.57 20.24 19.54
N GLU A 191 37.27 19.04 19.05
CA GLU A 191 36.68 17.96 19.86
C GLU A 191 37.66 16.80 20.10
N VAL A 192 38.94 17.11 20.36
CA VAL A 192 39.95 16.13 20.78
C VAL A 192 40.53 16.44 22.18
N ARG A 193 40.01 17.45 22.88
CA ARG A 193 40.62 17.93 24.15
C ARG A 193 39.91 17.55 25.45
N SER A 194 38.96 16.60 25.46
CA SER A 194 38.22 16.29 26.70
C SER A 194 38.18 14.83 27.15
N LYS A 195 38.99 13.90 26.61
CA LYS A 195 39.10 12.54 27.16
C LYS A 195 40.51 11.97 27.03
N ARG A 196 41.43 12.39 27.92
CA ARG A 196 42.67 11.66 28.22
C ARG A 196 42.76 11.41 29.72
N THR A 197 42.12 10.32 30.16
CA THR A 197 42.55 9.60 31.35
C THR A 197 42.04 8.16 31.28
N ILE A 198 42.86 7.24 30.77
CA ILE A 198 42.79 5.81 31.08
C ILE A 198 44.25 5.36 31.30
N PRO A 199 44.57 4.69 32.43
CA PRO A 199 45.95 4.36 32.80
C PRO A 199 46.54 3.26 31.92
N SER A 200 47.85 3.37 31.67
CA SER A 200 48.66 2.40 30.95
C SER A 200 48.70 1.05 31.69
N LEU A 201 48.19 -0.01 31.08
CA LEU A 201 48.50 -1.39 31.46
C LEU A 201 49.59 -1.90 30.51
N ASN A 202 50.84 -1.78 30.98
CA ASN A 202 51.99 -2.50 30.43
C ASN A 202 51.82 -4.00 30.74
N TRP A 203 51.87 -4.84 29.72
CA TRP A 203 52.20 -6.26 29.87
C TRP A 203 53.60 -6.50 29.31
N PRO A 204 54.55 -7.03 30.10
CA PRO A 204 55.88 -7.35 29.60
C PRO A 204 55.83 -8.67 28.82
N LEU A 205 56.45 -8.66 27.64
CA LEU A 205 56.90 -9.87 26.95
C LEU A 205 58.15 -10.39 27.65
N GLN A 206 58.09 -11.63 28.13
CA GLN A 206 59.22 -12.55 28.23
C GLN A 206 58.77 -13.91 27.70
#